data_AF-T1X7E1-F1
#
_entry.id   AF-T1X7E1-F1
#
_cell.length_a   1.000
_cell.length_b   1.000
_cell.length_c   1.000
_cell.angle_alpha   90.00
_cell.angle_beta   90.00
_cell.angle_gamma   90.00
#
_symmetry.space_group_name_H-M   'P 1'
#
loop_
_entity.id
_entity.type
_entity.pdbx_description
1 polymer ?
#
loop_
_entity_poly.entity_id
_entity_poly.type
_entity_poly.pdbx_seq_one_letter_code
_entity_poly.pdbx_strand_id
1 'polypeptide(L)' 'MLVPPAHRHCTDHTMIDLIGIQEISEQLGVTRSYARDRIVKRPDFPRPSVDLSQKCRRWSRESFEDWLRKQTRLQAR' A
#
# COMPACT_ATOMS: atom_id res chain seq x y z
N MET A 1 7.31 16.22 32.98
CA MET A 1 7.43 15.20 31.92
C MET A 1 6.42 14.10 32.18
N LEU A 2 5.33 14.06 31.42
CA LEU A 2 4.46 12.88 31.29
C LEU A 2 3.51 13.16 30.12
N VAL A 3 3.98 12.83 28.92
CA VAL A 3 3.12 12.75 27.73
C VAL A 3 2.37 11.42 27.84
N PRO A 4 1.03 11.40 27.88
CA PRO A 4 0.27 10.17 28.00
C PRO A 4 0.44 9.29 26.74
N PRO A 5 0.64 7.98 26.87
CA PRO A 5 0.68 7.07 25.73
C PRO A 5 -0.72 6.58 25.35
N ALA A 6 -0.82 6.18 24.08
CA ALA A 6 -1.85 5.34 23.48
C ALA A 6 -3.23 6.00 23.31
N HIS A 7 -3.37 6.66 22.16
CA HIS A 7 -4.62 6.78 21.44
C HIS A 7 -5.33 5.42 21.41
N ARG A 8 -6.38 5.27 22.24
CA ARG A 8 -7.41 4.25 22.03
C ARG A 8 -8.17 4.63 20.77
N HIS A 9 -7.69 4.19 19.61
CA HIS A 9 -8.55 4.12 18.44
C HIS A 9 -9.36 2.84 18.57
N CYS A 10 -10.55 2.95 19.17
CA CYS A 10 -11.65 2.07 18.82
C CYS A 10 -12.04 2.46 17.39
N THR A 11 -11.44 1.81 16.40
CA THR A 11 -11.94 1.85 15.02
C THR A 11 -12.44 0.46 14.67
N ASP A 12 -13.66 0.16 15.09
CA ASP A 12 -14.60 -0.47 14.17
C ASP A 12 -14.78 0.56 13.05
N HIS A 13 -14.04 0.36 11.95
CA HIS A 13 -14.23 1.16 10.77
C HIS A 13 -13.92 0.28 9.59
N THR A 14 -14.97 -0.07 8.87
CA THR A 14 -14.94 -0.49 7.47
C THR A 14 -14.44 0.68 6.61
N MET A 15 -13.27 1.25 6.95
CA MET A 15 -12.66 2.38 6.27
C MET A 15 -11.77 1.75 5.20
N ILE A 16 -12.15 1.91 3.94
CA ILE A 16 -11.32 1.47 2.82
C ILE A 16 -10.04 2.32 2.88
N ASP A 17 -8.99 1.78 3.51
CA ASP A 17 -7.69 2.44 3.61
C ASP A 17 -7.04 2.43 2.23
N LEU A 18 -7.08 3.59 1.56
CA LEU A 18 -6.55 3.76 0.22
C LEU A 18 -5.13 4.33 0.30
N ILE A 19 -4.15 3.53 -0.06
CA ILE A 19 -2.75 3.93 -0.14
C ILE A 19 -2.39 4.44 -1.54
N GLY A 20 -1.55 5.46 -1.57
CA GLY A 20 -0.99 6.01 -2.80
C GLY A 20 0.35 5.38 -3.16
N ILE A 21 0.86 5.72 -4.35
CA ILE A 21 2.19 5.27 -4.81
C ILE A 21 3.34 5.72 -3.89
N GLN A 22 3.15 6.81 -3.15
CA GLN A 22 4.11 7.35 -2.19
C GLN A 22 4.23 6.39 -1.00
N GLU A 23 3.12 6.09 -0.33
CA GLU A 23 3.04 5.09 0.75
C GLU A 23 3.59 3.72 0.32
N ILE A 24 3.19 3.23 -0.85
CA ILE A 24 3.69 1.96 -1.41
C ILE A 24 5.22 1.99 -1.54
N SER A 25 5.78 3.11 -2.01
CA SER A 25 7.22 3.25 -2.19
C SER A 25 7.98 3.29 -0.86
N GLU A 26 7.41 3.92 0.17
CA GLU A 26 7.98 3.96 1.52
C GLU A 26 7.93 2.58 2.20
N GLN A 27 6.80 1.88 2.08
CA GLN A 27 6.62 0.51 2.60
C GLN A 27 7.58 -0.49 1.96
N LEU A 28 7.86 -0.34 0.66
CA LEU A 28 8.80 -1.18 -0.07
C LEU A 28 10.26 -0.71 0.04
N GLY A 29 10.52 0.47 0.60
CA GLY A 29 11.85 1.07 0.65
C GLY A 29 12.43 1.40 -0.74
N VAL A 30 11.58 1.64 -1.75
CA VAL A 30 11.98 1.94 -3.13
C VAL A 30 11.62 3.37 -3.50
N THR A 31 12.23 3.92 -4.56
CA THR A 31 11.85 5.24 -5.06
C THR A 31 10.44 5.21 -5.68
N ARG A 32 9.66 6.29 -5.49
CA ARG A 32 8.34 6.48 -6.12
C ARG A 32 8.33 6.23 -7.64
N SER A 33 9.37 6.68 -8.35
CA SER A 33 9.52 6.46 -9.80
C SER A 33 9.66 4.97 -10.13
N TYR A 34 10.43 4.23 -9.33
CA TYR A 34 10.60 2.79 -9.47
C TYR A 34 9.30 2.05 -9.14
N ALA A 35 8.60 2.45 -8.07
CA ALA A 35 7.29 1.89 -7.74
C ALA A 35 6.29 2.10 -8.90
N ARG A 36 6.21 3.30 -9.46
CA ARG A 36 5.31 3.60 -10.58
C ARG A 36 5.66 2.80 -11.84
N ASP A 37 6.94 2.72 -12.19
CA ASP A 37 7.34 2.13 -13.46
C ASP A 37 7.48 0.61 -13.41
N ARG A 38 8.01 0.06 -12.30
CA ARG A 38 8.23 -1.37 -12.14
C ARG A 38 7.08 -2.03 -11.40
N ILE A 39 6.69 -1.51 -10.24
CA ILE A 39 5.71 -2.18 -9.37
C ILE A 39 4.29 -2.10 -9.96
N VAL A 40 3.82 -0.91 -10.36
CA VAL A 40 2.46 -0.74 -10.93
C VAL A 40 2.29 -1.44 -12.28
N LYS A 41 3.37 -1.66 -13.04
CA LYS A 41 3.33 -2.40 -14.32
C LYS A 41 3.42 -3.91 -14.15
N ARG A 42 3.67 -4.43 -12.94
CA ARG A 42 3.74 -5.88 -12.74
C ARG A 42 2.36 -6.50 -12.91
N PRO A 43 2.26 -7.63 -13.62
CA PRO A 43 0.99 -8.34 -13.78
C PRO A 43 0.45 -8.90 -12.45
N ASP A 44 1.33 -9.13 -11.48
CA ASP A 44 0.95 -9.58 -10.14
C ASP A 44 0.40 -8.46 -9.25
N PHE A 45 0.61 -7.19 -9.59
CA PHE A 45 0.30 -6.08 -8.70
C PHE A 45 -1.22 -5.87 -8.60
N PRO A 46 -1.76 -5.55 -7.39
CA PRO A 46 -3.20 -5.38 -7.20
C PRO A 46 -3.76 -4.28 -8.11
N ARG A 47 -5.01 -4.50 -8.52
CA ARG A 47 -5.76 -3.51 -9.31
C ARG A 47 -5.98 -2.25 -8.46
N PRO A 48 -5.86 -1.06 -9.07
CA PRO A 48 -6.15 0.18 -8.37
C PRO A 48 -7.64 0.24 -8.01
N SER A 49 -7.93 0.60 -6.77
CA SER A 49 -9.29 0.82 -6.28
C SER A 49 -9.86 2.13 -6.83
N VAL A 50 -8.97 3.12 -7.08
CA VAL A 50 -9.32 4.40 -7.69
C VAL A 50 -8.41 4.63 -8.89
N ASP A 51 -9.02 4.73 -10.07
CA ASP A 51 -8.35 4.98 -11.35
C ASP A 51 -8.94 6.23 -12.03
N LEU A 52 -8.86 7.38 -11.35
CA LEU A 52 -9.38 8.64 -11.90
C LEU A 52 -8.39 9.31 -12.86
N SER A 53 -7.08 9.14 -12.62
CA SER A 53 -6.02 9.69 -13.47
C SER A 53 -4.67 9.06 -13.09
N GLN A 54 -3.67 9.10 -13.97
CA GLN A 54 -2.32 8.55 -13.73
C GLN A 54 -1.67 9.08 -12.43
N LYS A 55 -2.03 10.30 -12.01
CA LYS A 55 -1.54 10.94 -10.78
C LYS A 55 -2.39 10.63 -9.54
N CYS A 56 -3.66 10.27 -9.74
CA CYS A 56 -4.64 10.01 -8.68
C CYS A 56 -4.99 8.51 -8.59
N ARG A 57 -4.02 7.65 -8.90
CA ARG A 57 -4.19 6.21 -8.78
C ARG A 57 -3.98 5.80 -7.32
N ARG A 58 -4.97 5.12 -6.74
CA ARG A 58 -4.93 4.65 -5.34
C ARG A 58 -5.28 3.18 -5.27
N TRP A 59 -4.69 2.49 -4.30
CA TRP A 59 -4.86 1.06 -4.07
C TRP A 59 -5.42 0.83 -2.68
N SER A 60 -6.25 -0.19 -2.53
CA SER A 60 -6.65 -0.63 -1.20
C SER A 60 -5.44 -1.22 -0.47
N ARG A 61 -5.21 -0.81 0.77
CA ARG A 61 -4.17 -1.35 1.64
C ARG A 61 -4.29 -2.87 1.74
N GLU A 62 -5.50 -3.37 1.92
CA GLU A 62 -5.76 -4.82 2.01
C GLU A 62 -5.26 -5.59 0.78
N SER A 63 -5.57 -5.10 -0.43
CA SER A 63 -5.10 -5.73 -1.67
C SER A 63 -3.58 -5.63 -1.84
N PHE A 64 -2.96 -4.55 -1.33
CA PHE A 64 -1.52 -4.41 -1.31
C PHE A 64 -0.85 -5.37 -0.31
N GLU A 65 -1.42 -5.54 0.88
CA GLU A 65 -0.92 -6.48 1.89
C GLU A 65 -1.05 -7.95 1.42
N ASP A 66 -2.17 -8.32 0.80
CA ASP A 66 -2.35 -9.64 0.19
C ASP A 66 -1.29 -9.91 -0.89
N TRP A 67 -1.03 -8.92 -1.74
CA TRP A 67 0.03 -9.00 -2.72
C TRP A 67 1.41 -9.14 -2.09
N LEU A 68 1.71 -8.37 -1.04
CA LEU A 68 2.98 -8.42 -0.32
C LEU A 68 3.21 -9.84 0.24
N ARG A 69 2.18 -10.43 0.87
CA ARG A 69 2.20 -11.80 1.39
C ARG A 69 2.48 -12.83 0.28
N LYS A 70 1.87 -12.66 -0.89
CA LYS A 70 2.13 -13.51 -2.07
C LYS A 70 3.56 -13.34 -2.57
N GLN A 71 4.10 -12.12 -2.58
CA GLN A 71 5.48 -11.84 -2.99
C GLN A 71 6.51 -12.47 -2.05
N THR A 72 6.35 -12.31 -0.73
CA THR A 72 7.26 -12.93 0.26
C THR A 72 7.33 -14.45 0.08
N ARG A 73 6.20 -15.09 -0.25
CA ARG A 73 6.17 -16.54 -0.52
C ARG A 73 6.89 -16.93 -1.82
N LEU A 74 6.87 -16.06 -2.83
CA LEU A 74 7.53 -16.31 -4.12
C LEU A 74 9.03 -16.00 -4.09
N GLN A 75 9.47 -15.01 -3.31
CA GLN A 75 10.89 -14.65 -3.19
C GLN A 75 11.68 -15.54 -2.22
N ALA A 76 10.99 -16.35 -1.40
CA ALA A 76 11.63 -17.34 -0.52
C ALA A 76 12.06 -18.63 -1.27
N ARG A 77 12.16 -18.60 -2.61
CA ARG A 77 12.43 -19.76 -3.45
C ARG A 77 13.57 -19.51 -4.43
#